data_AF-A0AAE4JQG5-F1
#
_entry.id   AF-A0AAE4JQG5-F1
#
_cell.length_a   1.000
_cell.length_b   1.000
_cell.length_c   1.000
_cell.angle_alpha   90.00
_cell.angle_beta   90.00
_cell.angle_gamma   90.00
#
_symmetry.space_group_name_H-M   'P 1'
#
loop_
_entity.id
_entity.type
_entity.pdbx_description
1 polymer ?
#
loop_
_entity_poly.entity_id
_entity_poly.type
_entity_poly.pdbx_seq_one_letter_code
_entity_poly.pdbx_strand_id
1 'polypeptide(L)'
;MSQSLIAQRIHTQLPPNSVEGAIQALENVALRSGADVLTVTIMRNTTYAKLEEYSDVLSLSPERILQSLEGIRGHDAPAQFYNEQRLPEICDAYIWPTAEDFREALMEGGSTPVFLCPNCNQESDHESECTALITNKRGIRVKCGWILNPTSDTLRNSIKILIQAEFLNNLQLHHTFRPKGVALPTRVCFDEFGEDVEDDVC
;
A
#
# COMPACT_ATOMS: atom_id res chain seq x y z
N MET A 1 -18.45 -6.76 -13.95
CA MET A 1 -17.73 -5.76 -14.77
C MET A 1 -16.26 -6.14 -14.72
N SER A 2 -15.62 -6.41 -15.86
CA SER A 2 -14.32 -7.08 -15.93
C SER A 2 -13.15 -6.15 -15.58
N GLN A 3 -12.18 -6.67 -14.81
CA GLN A 3 -10.90 -6.01 -14.47
C GLN A 3 -10.15 -5.47 -15.71
N SER A 4 -10.42 -6.02 -16.91
CA SER A 4 -9.75 -5.62 -18.16
C SER A 4 -10.01 -4.18 -18.62
N LEU A 5 -11.11 -3.54 -18.20
CA LEU A 5 -11.40 -2.14 -18.54
C LEU A 5 -10.67 -1.14 -17.64
N ILE A 6 -10.21 -1.58 -16.46
CA ILE A 6 -9.62 -0.69 -15.45
C ILE A 6 -8.11 -0.55 -15.69
N ALA A 7 -7.40 -1.65 -15.99
CA ALA A 7 -6.00 -1.62 -16.41
C ALA A 7 -5.76 -0.74 -17.66
N GLN A 8 -6.79 -0.52 -18.49
CA GLN A 8 -6.70 0.34 -19.67
C GLN A 8 -6.63 1.85 -19.34
N ARG A 9 -7.09 2.32 -18.17
CA ARG A 9 -7.14 3.77 -17.88
C ARG A 9 -5.76 4.41 -17.78
N ILE A 10 -4.79 3.71 -17.18
CA ILE A 10 -3.39 4.16 -17.01
C ILE A 10 -2.73 4.47 -18.37
N HIS A 11 -3.25 3.93 -19.48
CA HIS A 11 -2.64 4.05 -20.81
C HIS A 11 -3.34 5.04 -21.77
N THR A 12 -4.42 5.71 -21.38
CA THR A 12 -5.24 6.50 -22.34
C THR A 12 -4.91 7.98 -22.43
N GLN A 13 -4.34 8.57 -21.38
CA GLN A 13 -3.93 9.97 -21.40
C GLN A 13 -2.42 10.06 -21.60
N LEU A 14 -1.93 11.16 -22.16
CA LEU A 14 -0.49 11.42 -22.26
C LEU A 14 0.02 11.97 -20.93
N PRO A 15 1.14 11.45 -20.40
CA PRO A 15 1.72 11.95 -19.17
C PRO A 15 2.21 13.39 -19.38
N PRO A 16 2.33 14.20 -18.32
CA PRO A 16 2.89 15.54 -18.45
C PRO A 16 4.31 15.48 -19.03
N ASN A 17 4.67 16.48 -19.84
CA ASN A 17 6.01 16.57 -20.43
C ASN A 17 7.10 16.95 -19.40
N SER A 18 6.71 17.34 -18.19
CA SER A 18 7.62 17.73 -17.11
C SER A 18 6.90 17.60 -15.76
N VAL A 19 7.52 16.90 -14.81
CA VAL A 19 7.07 16.83 -13.41
C VAL A 19 7.04 18.21 -12.77
N GLU A 20 8.12 18.98 -12.90
CA GLU A 20 8.23 20.33 -12.32
C GLU A 20 7.12 21.26 -12.85
N GLY A 21 6.88 21.25 -14.16
CA GLY A 21 5.83 22.06 -14.76
C GLY A 21 4.44 21.69 -14.27
N ALA A 22 4.18 20.39 -14.08
CA ALA A 22 2.91 19.89 -13.56
C ALA A 22 2.71 20.25 -12.07
N ILE A 23 3.74 20.07 -11.24
CA ILE A 23 3.69 20.45 -9.82
C ILE A 23 3.52 21.96 -9.68
N GLN A 24 4.23 22.78 -10.45
CA GLN A 24 4.06 24.22 -10.46
C GLN A 24 2.62 24.64 -10.85
N ALA A 25 1.98 23.91 -11.77
CA ALA A 25 0.57 24.13 -12.10
C ALA A 25 -0.37 23.78 -10.93
N LEU A 26 -0.10 22.69 -10.22
CA LEU A 26 -0.86 22.29 -9.01
C LEU A 26 -0.73 23.34 -7.89
N GLU A 27 0.48 23.86 -7.65
CA GLU A 27 0.73 24.94 -6.69
C GLU A 27 -0.11 26.19 -7.02
N ASN A 28 -0.09 26.62 -8.29
CA ASN A 28 -0.86 27.76 -8.75
C ASN A 28 -2.37 27.56 -8.57
N VAL A 29 -2.87 26.35 -8.82
CA VAL A 29 -4.28 26.00 -8.59
C VAL A 29 -4.61 26.05 -7.09
N ALA A 30 -3.78 25.45 -6.24
CA ALA A 30 -3.99 25.44 -4.79
C ALA A 30 -4.03 26.85 -4.20
N LEU A 31 -3.11 27.74 -4.58
CA LEU A 31 -3.10 29.14 -4.16
C LEU A 31 -4.37 29.87 -4.61
N ARG A 32 -4.81 29.68 -5.86
CA ARG A 32 -6.05 30.28 -6.39
C ARG A 32 -7.30 29.76 -5.69
N SER A 33 -7.27 28.52 -5.20
CA SER A 33 -8.33 27.92 -4.40
C SER A 33 -8.30 28.35 -2.93
N GLY A 34 -7.37 29.22 -2.53
CA GLY A 34 -7.29 29.79 -1.18
C GLY A 34 -6.42 29.04 -0.19
N ALA A 35 -5.60 28.08 -0.63
CA ALA A 35 -4.57 27.49 0.21
C ALA A 35 -3.47 28.51 0.52
N ASP A 36 -2.93 28.49 1.73
CA ASP A 36 -1.80 29.32 2.12
C ASP A 36 -0.46 28.73 1.62
N VAL A 37 0.59 29.55 1.65
CA VAL A 37 1.92 29.19 1.14
C VAL A 37 2.52 27.97 1.86
N LEU A 38 2.30 27.82 3.17
CA LEU A 38 2.83 26.68 3.91
C LEU A 38 2.13 25.39 3.48
N THR A 39 0.80 25.41 3.37
CA THR A 39 0.02 24.27 2.86
C THR A 39 0.48 23.84 1.47
N VAL A 40 0.73 24.80 0.56
CA VAL A 40 1.23 24.52 -0.79
C VAL A 40 2.65 23.96 -0.78
N THR A 41 3.50 24.44 0.12
CA THR A 41 4.87 23.92 0.29
C THR A 41 4.86 22.47 0.80
N ILE A 42 4.02 22.16 1.78
CA ILE A 42 3.85 20.78 2.28
C ILE A 42 3.36 19.87 1.16
N MET A 43 2.31 20.31 0.45
CA MET A 43 1.77 19.60 -0.70
C MET A 43 2.86 19.27 -1.73
N ARG A 44 3.64 20.28 -2.14
CA ARG A 44 4.76 20.14 -3.10
C ARG A 44 5.73 19.05 -2.63
N ASN A 45 6.22 19.17 -1.40
CA ASN A 45 7.23 18.25 -0.85
C ASN A 45 6.69 16.82 -0.76
N THR A 46 5.44 16.65 -0.31
CA THR A 46 4.76 15.36 -0.29
C THR A 46 4.62 14.77 -1.69
N THR A 47 4.27 15.58 -2.69
CA THR A 47 4.18 15.11 -4.08
C THR A 47 5.53 14.58 -4.55
N TYR A 48 6.64 15.31 -4.37
CA TYR A 48 7.96 14.81 -4.80
C TYR A 48 8.35 13.53 -4.08
N ALA A 49 8.21 13.48 -2.75
CA ALA A 49 8.56 12.29 -1.97
C ALA A 49 7.77 11.06 -2.43
N LYS A 50 6.46 11.20 -2.70
CA LYS A 50 5.64 10.10 -3.18
C LYS A 50 5.90 9.72 -4.64
N LEU A 51 6.29 10.67 -5.49
CA LEU A 51 6.69 10.36 -6.86
C LEU A 51 7.98 9.55 -6.90
N GLU A 52 8.95 9.88 -6.04
CA GLU A 52 10.18 9.11 -5.87
C GLU A 52 9.86 7.71 -5.34
N GLU A 53 9.18 7.62 -4.20
CA GLU A 53 8.80 6.35 -3.56
C GLU A 53 8.06 5.40 -4.52
N TYR A 54 7.05 5.92 -5.22
CA TYR A 54 6.24 5.10 -6.12
C TYR A 54 6.98 4.77 -7.42
N SER A 55 7.89 5.64 -7.89
CA SER A 55 8.67 5.41 -9.10
C SER A 55 9.55 4.19 -8.94
N ASP A 56 10.23 4.11 -7.80
CA ASP A 56 11.16 3.03 -7.51
C ASP A 56 10.41 1.70 -7.34
N VAL A 57 9.35 1.68 -6.52
CA VAL A 57 8.63 0.45 -6.19
C VAL A 57 7.78 -0.08 -7.36
N LEU A 58 7.18 0.81 -8.15
CA LEU A 58 6.32 0.41 -9.28
C LEU A 58 7.10 0.29 -10.59
N SER A 59 8.37 0.70 -10.62
CA SER A 59 9.19 0.78 -11.84
C SER A 59 8.51 1.60 -12.95
N LEU A 60 7.88 2.72 -12.57
CA LEU A 60 7.18 3.64 -13.46
C LEU A 60 7.83 5.01 -13.41
N SER A 61 7.91 5.70 -14.56
CA SER A 61 8.40 7.08 -14.58
C SER A 61 7.53 7.99 -13.68
N PRO A 62 8.11 8.98 -12.97
CA PRO A 62 7.38 9.96 -12.17
C PRO A 62 6.21 10.63 -12.90
N GLU A 63 6.35 10.91 -14.20
CA GLU A 63 5.29 11.52 -15.01
C GLU A 63 4.07 10.61 -15.15
N ARG A 64 4.28 9.30 -15.26
CA ARG A 64 3.20 8.30 -15.33
C ARG A 64 2.49 8.16 -14.00
N ILE A 65 3.23 8.20 -12.90
CA ILE A 65 2.64 8.17 -11.56
C ILE A 65 1.80 9.42 -11.33
N LEU A 66 2.37 10.60 -11.60
CA LEU A 66 1.67 11.87 -11.44
C LEU A 66 0.39 11.91 -12.28
N GLN A 67 0.44 11.42 -13.51
CA GLN A 67 -0.74 11.27 -14.35
C GLN A 67 -1.81 10.38 -13.71
N SER A 68 -1.44 9.20 -13.20
CA SER A 68 -2.41 8.31 -12.55
C SER A 68 -3.01 8.95 -11.30
N LEU A 69 -2.18 9.63 -10.49
CA LEU A 69 -2.62 10.37 -9.31
C LEU A 69 -3.62 11.48 -9.67
N GLU A 70 -3.37 12.23 -10.74
CA GLU A 70 -4.31 13.23 -11.24
C GLU A 70 -5.64 12.60 -11.72
N GLY A 71 -5.58 11.42 -12.32
CA GLY A 71 -6.75 10.63 -12.70
C GLY A 71 -7.61 10.23 -11.49
N ILE A 72 -6.98 9.89 -10.36
CA ILE A 72 -7.66 9.56 -9.10
C ILE A 72 -8.17 10.82 -8.40
N ARG A 73 -7.37 11.89 -8.36
CA ARG A 73 -7.72 13.17 -7.73
C ARG A 73 -9.00 13.76 -8.32
N GLY A 74 -9.14 13.70 -9.64
CA GLY A 74 -10.28 14.26 -10.36
C GLY A 74 -10.48 15.74 -10.02
N HIS A 75 -11.56 16.05 -9.30
CA HIS A 75 -11.94 17.42 -8.93
C HIS A 75 -11.51 17.83 -7.51
N ASP A 76 -10.90 16.94 -6.73
CA ASP A 76 -10.43 17.26 -5.38
C ASP A 76 -9.37 18.37 -5.44
N ALA A 77 -9.40 19.30 -4.47
CA ALA A 77 -8.43 20.37 -4.41
C ALA A 77 -7.00 19.80 -4.27
N PRO A 78 -5.99 20.32 -5.00
CA PRO A 78 -4.64 19.74 -4.98
C PRO A 78 -4.07 19.54 -3.58
N ALA A 79 -4.16 20.54 -2.71
CA ALA A 79 -3.68 20.46 -1.33
C ALA A 79 -4.43 19.44 -0.46
N GLN A 80 -5.68 19.14 -0.77
CA GLN A 80 -6.47 18.12 -0.05
C GLN A 80 -6.19 16.71 -0.55
N PHE A 81 -5.66 16.56 -1.76
CA PHE A 81 -5.34 15.26 -2.34
C PHE A 81 -3.89 14.88 -2.10
N TYR A 82 -2.95 15.79 -2.37
CA TYR A 82 -1.51 15.57 -2.18
C TYR A 82 -1.11 15.84 -0.73
N ASN A 83 -1.58 14.98 0.17
CA ASN A 83 -1.14 14.93 1.56
C ASN A 83 -0.88 13.48 2.00
N GLU A 84 -0.17 13.33 3.10
CA GLU A 84 0.27 12.03 3.63
C GLU A 84 -0.88 11.09 4.03
N GLN A 85 -2.06 11.64 4.36
CA GLN A 85 -3.21 10.82 4.74
C GLN A 85 -3.89 10.18 3.52
N ARG A 86 -3.85 10.86 2.36
CA ARG A 86 -4.44 10.39 1.10
C ARG A 86 -3.47 9.57 0.26
N LEU A 87 -2.18 9.89 0.32
CA LEU A 87 -1.13 9.19 -0.42
C LEU A 87 -0.40 8.24 0.53
N PRO A 88 -0.75 6.95 0.52
CA PRO A 88 -0.19 6.01 1.48
C PRO A 88 1.29 5.77 1.23
N GLU A 89 2.06 5.74 2.30
CA GLU A 89 3.40 5.15 2.27
C GLU A 89 3.32 3.67 1.89
N ILE A 90 4.19 3.20 1.01
CA ILE A 90 4.29 1.81 0.52
C ILE A 90 5.55 1.09 1.04
N CYS A 91 6.42 1.79 1.78
CA CYS A 91 7.47 1.18 2.62
C CYS A 91 6.94 -0.05 3.37
N ASP A 92 7.77 -1.08 3.54
CA ASP A 92 7.46 -2.33 4.24
C ASP A 92 6.37 -3.21 3.60
N ALA A 93 5.85 -2.85 2.44
CA ALA A 93 4.89 -3.69 1.74
C ALA A 93 5.58 -4.86 1.03
N TYR A 94 4.93 -6.02 1.07
CA TYR A 94 5.24 -7.15 0.19
C TYR A 94 4.57 -6.91 -1.15
N ILE A 95 5.37 -6.95 -2.21
CA ILE A 95 4.94 -6.58 -3.55
C ILE A 95 4.46 -7.83 -4.30
N TRP A 96 3.26 -7.75 -4.86
CA TRP A 96 2.74 -8.71 -5.82
C TRP A 96 2.40 -8.00 -7.14
N PRO A 97 2.74 -8.57 -8.30
CA PRO A 97 2.39 -7.94 -9.58
C PRO A 97 0.87 -7.83 -9.77
N THR A 98 0.14 -8.92 -9.52
CA THR A 98 -1.32 -8.99 -9.65
C THR A 98 -2.00 -9.62 -8.43
N ALA A 99 -3.31 -9.42 -8.30
CA ALA A 99 -4.11 -10.04 -7.25
C ALA A 99 -4.25 -11.55 -7.47
N GLU A 100 -4.15 -12.02 -8.72
CA GLU A 100 -4.09 -13.42 -9.09
C GLU A 100 -2.82 -14.07 -8.54
N ASP A 101 -1.64 -13.46 -8.74
CA ASP A 101 -0.36 -13.99 -8.23
C ASP A 101 -0.39 -14.15 -6.71
N PHE A 102 -0.94 -13.15 -6.00
CA PHE A 102 -1.09 -13.23 -4.55
C PHE A 102 -2.03 -14.38 -4.13
N ARG A 103 -3.15 -14.57 -4.83
CA ARG A 103 -4.09 -15.67 -4.55
C ARG A 103 -3.48 -17.04 -4.84
N GLU A 104 -2.72 -17.17 -5.91
CA GLU A 104 -2.02 -18.42 -6.25
C GLU A 104 -1.01 -18.79 -5.17
N ALA A 105 -0.25 -17.82 -4.67
CA ALA A 105 0.69 -18.03 -3.57
C ALA A 105 0.00 -18.45 -2.26
N LEU A 106 -1.18 -17.89 -1.95
CA LEU A 106 -1.98 -18.32 -0.79
C LEU A 106 -2.48 -19.77 -0.90
N MET A 107 -2.66 -20.27 -2.13
CA MET A 107 -3.18 -21.62 -2.40
C MET A 107 -2.08 -22.62 -2.76
N GLU A 108 -0.80 -22.22 -2.67
CA GLU A 108 0.33 -23.09 -2.97
C GLU A 108 0.29 -24.32 -2.06
N GLY A 109 0.03 -25.50 -2.64
CA GLY A 109 -0.22 -26.75 -1.92
C GLY A 109 -1.67 -27.25 -1.90
N GLY A 110 -2.60 -26.58 -2.60
CA GLY A 110 -3.97 -27.06 -2.87
C GLY A 110 -4.89 -27.12 -1.64
N SER A 111 -4.49 -26.47 -0.55
CA SER A 111 -5.22 -26.42 0.72
C SER A 111 -5.76 -25.02 0.98
N THR A 112 -6.78 -24.91 1.83
CA THR A 112 -7.26 -23.61 2.30
C THR A 112 -6.13 -22.84 2.99
N PRO A 113 -5.90 -21.55 2.68
CA PRO A 113 -4.85 -20.76 3.31
C PRO A 113 -5.05 -20.70 4.82
N VAL A 114 -3.94 -20.85 5.55
CA VAL A 114 -3.89 -20.72 7.01
C VAL A 114 -3.08 -19.49 7.34
N PHE A 115 -3.53 -18.70 8.30
CA PHE A 115 -2.89 -17.46 8.72
C PHE A 115 -2.46 -17.54 10.18
N LEU A 116 -1.38 -16.83 10.54
CA LEU A 116 -0.91 -16.72 11.91
C LEU A 116 -1.45 -15.43 12.52
N CYS A 117 -2.27 -15.58 13.57
CA CYS A 117 -2.80 -14.43 14.29
C CYS A 117 -1.66 -13.71 15.03
N PRO A 118 -1.46 -12.40 14.81
CA PRO A 118 -0.38 -11.67 15.47
C PRO A 118 -0.54 -11.51 16.99
N ASN A 119 -1.76 -11.67 17.51
CA ASN A 119 -2.03 -11.53 18.95
C ASN A 119 -1.74 -12.81 19.74
N CYS A 120 -2.10 -13.98 19.22
CA CYS A 120 -1.94 -15.25 19.94
C CYS A 120 -1.00 -16.26 19.27
N ASN A 121 -0.47 -15.92 18.08
CA ASN A 121 0.40 -16.75 17.25
C ASN A 121 -0.19 -18.13 16.90
N GLN A 122 -1.51 -18.28 16.99
CA GLN A 122 -2.23 -19.49 16.59
C GLN A 122 -2.71 -19.38 15.15
N GLU A 123 -2.94 -20.55 14.55
CA GLU A 123 -3.52 -20.67 13.22
C GLU A 123 -4.97 -20.15 13.20
N SER A 124 -5.25 -19.36 12.18
CA SER A 124 -6.56 -18.83 11.82
C SER A 124 -6.88 -19.25 10.40
N ASP A 125 -8.13 -19.58 10.14
CA ASP A 125 -8.68 -19.86 8.81
C ASP A 125 -9.18 -18.59 8.09
N HIS A 126 -8.92 -17.42 8.67
CA HIS A 126 -9.33 -16.12 8.14
C HIS A 126 -8.17 -15.11 8.20
N GLU A 127 -8.06 -14.28 7.15
CA GLU A 127 -6.99 -13.30 6.93
C GLU A 127 -6.96 -12.10 7.90
N SER A 128 -8.05 -11.83 8.63
CA SER A 128 -8.20 -10.58 9.39
C SER A 128 -8.94 -10.74 10.72
N GLU A 129 -9.59 -11.88 10.97
CA GLU A 129 -10.21 -12.21 12.25
C GLU A 129 -9.65 -13.52 12.77
N CYS A 130 -9.16 -13.54 14.02
CA CYS A 130 -8.59 -14.74 14.62
C CYS A 130 -9.69 -15.67 15.14
N THR A 131 -9.83 -16.83 14.50
CA THR A 131 -10.80 -17.87 14.87
C THR A 131 -10.26 -18.88 15.88
N ALA A 132 -8.98 -18.78 16.26
CA ALA A 132 -8.31 -19.71 17.16
C ALA A 132 -8.92 -19.76 18.56
N LEU A 133 -8.95 -20.96 19.15
CA LEU A 133 -9.32 -21.20 20.55
C LEU A 133 -8.06 -21.30 21.42
N ILE A 134 -7.86 -20.31 22.29
CA ILE A 134 -6.75 -20.24 23.24
C ILE A 134 -7.18 -20.73 24.62
N THR A 135 -6.26 -21.32 25.38
CA THR A 135 -6.49 -21.68 26.78
C THR A 135 -6.17 -20.48 27.67
N ASN A 136 -7.16 -19.97 28.40
CA ASN A 136 -6.93 -18.87 29.33
C ASN A 136 -6.20 -19.34 30.60
N LYS A 137 -5.82 -18.39 31.47
CA LYS A 137 -5.13 -18.67 32.75
C LYS A 137 -5.89 -19.61 33.70
N ARG A 138 -7.19 -19.87 33.46
CA ARG A 138 -8.05 -20.76 34.24
C ARG A 138 -8.22 -22.14 33.59
N GLY A 139 -7.49 -22.43 32.51
CA GLY A 139 -7.60 -23.70 31.77
C GLY A 139 -8.82 -23.80 30.86
N ILE A 140 -9.57 -22.71 30.64
CA ILE A 140 -10.78 -22.71 29.82
C ILE A 140 -10.42 -22.29 28.39
N ARG A 141 -10.93 -23.03 27.39
CA ARG A 141 -10.81 -22.66 25.97
C ARG A 141 -11.72 -21.47 25.67
N VAL A 142 -11.13 -20.37 25.20
CA VAL A 142 -11.82 -19.15 24.78
C VAL A 142 -11.37 -18.77 23.38
N LYS A 143 -12.24 -18.13 22.58
CA LYS A 143 -11.83 -17.60 21.27
C LYS A 143 -10.87 -16.43 21.48
N CYS A 144 -9.83 -16.36 20.66
CA CYS A 144 -8.98 -15.18 20.61
C CYS A 144 -9.78 -13.97 20.11
N GLY A 145 -10.50 -14.10 18.98
CA GLY A 145 -11.40 -13.07 18.45
C GLY A 145 -10.71 -11.75 18.10
N TRP A 146 -9.39 -11.78 17.90
CA TRP A 146 -8.63 -10.59 17.55
C TRP A 146 -8.90 -10.22 16.09
N ILE A 147 -9.26 -8.97 15.84
CA ILE A 147 -9.60 -8.47 14.50
C ILE A 147 -8.56 -7.43 14.10
N LEU A 148 -8.05 -7.55 12.88
CA LEU A 148 -7.22 -6.56 12.25
C LEU A 148 -8.03 -5.27 12.06
N ASN A 149 -7.66 -4.21 12.78
CA ASN A 149 -8.27 -2.90 12.61
C ASN A 149 -7.28 -1.92 11.95
N PRO A 150 -7.60 -1.34 10.78
CA PRO A 150 -6.72 -0.41 10.06
C PRO A 150 -6.51 0.94 10.76
N THR A 151 -7.23 1.24 11.86
CA THR A 151 -7.14 2.52 12.58
C THR A 151 -6.24 2.49 13.82
N SER A 152 -5.54 1.38 14.06
CA SER A 152 -4.84 1.16 15.32
C SER A 152 -3.39 0.72 15.09
N ASP A 153 -2.52 0.94 16.09
CA ASP A 153 -1.12 0.47 16.12
C ASP A 153 -0.96 -1.03 15.81
N THR A 154 -2.07 -1.78 15.83
CA THR A 154 -2.22 -3.17 15.38
C THR A 154 -1.79 -3.45 13.94
N LEU A 155 -1.70 -2.44 13.07
CA LEU A 155 -1.13 -2.61 11.73
C LEU A 155 0.34 -3.00 11.75
N ARG A 156 1.09 -2.71 12.83
CA ARG A 156 2.52 -3.08 12.94
C ARG A 156 2.76 -4.59 12.94
N ASN A 157 1.75 -5.38 13.30
CA ASN A 157 1.88 -6.84 13.38
C ASN A 157 1.18 -7.56 12.23
N SER A 158 0.59 -6.82 11.28
CA SER A 158 0.06 -7.40 10.05
C SER A 158 1.10 -7.32 8.95
N ILE A 159 0.94 -8.15 7.92
CA ILE A 159 1.70 -7.96 6.70
C ILE A 159 0.99 -6.92 5.84
N LYS A 160 1.78 -5.99 5.31
CA LYS A 160 1.34 -4.97 4.36
C LYS A 160 1.57 -5.52 2.95
N ILE A 161 0.57 -5.42 2.10
CA ILE A 161 0.58 -5.98 0.74
C ILE A 161 0.27 -4.88 -0.25
N LEU A 162 1.10 -4.82 -1.29
CA LEU A 162 0.94 -3.94 -2.44
C LEU A 162 0.67 -4.80 -3.68
N ILE A 163 -0.49 -4.61 -4.32
CA ILE A 163 -0.78 -5.17 -5.64
C ILE A 163 -0.44 -4.12 -6.69
N GLN A 164 0.68 -4.28 -7.40
CA GLN A 164 1.22 -3.24 -8.30
C GLN A 164 0.21 -2.83 -9.39
N ALA A 165 -0.44 -3.80 -10.02
CA ALA A 165 -1.41 -3.55 -11.10
C ALA A 165 -2.65 -2.75 -10.64
N GLU A 166 -2.95 -2.74 -9.34
CA GLU A 166 -4.15 -2.13 -8.78
C GLU A 166 -3.89 -0.84 -8.02
N PHE A 167 -2.68 -0.67 -7.46
CA PHE A 167 -2.35 0.40 -6.54
C PHE A 167 -2.67 1.81 -7.09
N LEU A 168 -2.23 2.12 -8.31
CA LEU A 168 -2.48 3.45 -8.90
C LEU A 168 -3.92 3.65 -9.41
N ASN A 169 -4.85 2.71 -9.15
CA ASN A 169 -6.27 2.90 -9.45
C ASN A 169 -7.06 3.46 -8.26
N ASN A 170 -6.64 3.15 -7.04
CA ASN A 170 -7.37 3.49 -5.82
C ASN A 170 -6.50 3.83 -4.61
N LEU A 171 -5.17 3.76 -4.75
CA LEU A 171 -4.17 3.95 -3.70
C LEU A 171 -4.41 3.03 -2.50
N GLN A 172 -4.87 1.80 -2.77
CA GLN A 172 -5.17 0.85 -1.71
C GLN A 172 -3.96 -0.02 -1.40
N LEU A 173 -3.67 -0.12 -0.11
CA LEU A 173 -2.82 -1.15 0.47
C LEU A 173 -3.68 -2.15 1.21
N HIS A 174 -3.28 -3.42 1.15
CA HIS A 174 -3.97 -4.49 1.83
C HIS A 174 -3.19 -4.87 3.09
N HIS A 175 -3.91 -5.16 4.15
CA HIS A 175 -3.32 -5.66 5.39
C HIS A 175 -3.97 -6.99 5.73
N THR A 176 -3.15 -7.96 6.10
CA THR A 176 -3.61 -9.31 6.46
C THR A 176 -2.70 -9.91 7.53
N PHE A 177 -3.19 -10.92 8.22
CA PHE A 177 -2.36 -11.79 9.04
C PHE A 177 -1.29 -12.47 8.17
N ARG A 178 -0.17 -12.87 8.78
CA ARG A 178 0.89 -13.55 8.04
C ARG A 178 0.37 -14.92 7.53
N PRO A 179 0.36 -15.18 6.22
CA PRO A 179 0.02 -16.49 5.70
C PRO A 179 1.10 -17.51 6.09
N LYS A 180 0.67 -18.67 6.57
CA LYS A 180 1.54 -19.76 7.01
C LYS A 180 1.97 -20.58 5.80
N GLY A 181 3.27 -20.82 5.66
CA GLY A 181 3.81 -21.66 4.60
C GLY A 181 3.92 -20.98 3.24
N VAL A 182 3.57 -19.69 3.15
CA VAL A 182 3.73 -18.90 1.92
C VAL A 182 5.07 -18.16 1.97
N ALA A 183 5.88 -18.33 0.93
CA ALA A 183 7.07 -17.53 0.74
C ALA A 183 6.66 -16.09 0.41
N LEU A 184 7.05 -15.15 1.26
CA LEU A 184 6.76 -13.75 1.01
C LEU A 184 7.78 -13.20 0.00
N PRO A 185 7.34 -12.42 -1.00
CA PRO A 185 8.22 -11.83 -2.00
C PRO A 185 9.08 -10.72 -1.38
N THR A 186 9.86 -10.03 -2.21
CA THR A 186 10.67 -8.89 -1.78
C THR A 186 9.81 -7.87 -1.01
N ARG A 187 10.28 -7.51 0.18
CA ARG A 187 9.72 -6.42 0.98
C ARG A 187 10.31 -5.11 0.47
N VAL A 188 9.49 -4.07 0.35
CA VAL A 188 9.98 -2.71 0.12
C VAL A 188 10.79 -2.28 1.35
N CYS A 189 12.12 -2.22 1.22
CA CYS A 189 12.99 -1.60 2.18
C CYS A 189 13.41 -0.24 1.62
N PHE A 190 13.17 0.83 2.37
CA PHE A 190 13.86 2.09 2.14
C PHE A 190 14.97 2.15 3.18
N ASP A 191 16.19 2.05 2.70
CA ASP A 191 17.39 2.19 3.50
C ASP A 191 17.36 3.64 4.01
N GLU A 192 16.97 3.84 5.27
CA GLU A 192 16.97 5.18 5.89
C GLU A 192 18.41 5.73 5.99
N PHE A 193 19.41 4.90 5.70
CA PHE A 193 20.79 5.25 5.44
C PHE A 193 21.31 4.28 4.38
N GLY A 194 21.86 4.79 3.28
CA GLY A 194 22.47 3.99 2.21
C GLY A 194 23.69 3.20 2.68
N GLU A 195 23.45 2.13 3.43
CA GLU A 195 24.36 1.05 3.67
C GLU A 195 23.70 -0.22 3.11
N ASP A 196 24.36 -0.79 2.11
CA ASP A 196 24.08 -2.13 1.60
C ASP A 196 24.00 -3.09 2.78
N VAL A 197 22.79 -3.45 3.21
CA VAL A 197 22.62 -4.61 4.09
C VAL A 197 22.70 -5.82 3.19
N GLU A 198 23.94 -6.27 2.97
CA GLU A 198 24.20 -7.60 2.43
C GLU A 198 23.38 -8.62 3.21
N ASP A 199 22.78 -9.53 2.45
CA ASP A 199 22.04 -10.71 2.87
C ASP A 199 22.49 -11.26 4.23
N ASP A 200 21.58 -11.32 5.20
CA ASP A 200 21.69 -12.33 6.25
C ASP A 200 20.37 -13.10 6.39
N VAL A 201 20.42 -14.27 5.76
CA VAL A 201 19.62 -15.46 5.99
C VAL A 201 19.38 -15.70 7.48
N CYS A 202 18.12 -15.89 7.89
CA CYS A 202 17.68 -16.85 8.90
C CYS A 202 16.15 -17.08 8.82
#